data_AF-A0A0J6YHE5-F1
#
_entry.id   AF-A0A0J6YHE5-F1
#
_cell.length_a   1.000
_cell.length_b   1.000
_cell.length_c   1.000
_cell.angle_alpha   90.00
_cell.angle_beta   90.00
_cell.angle_gamma   90.00
#
_symmetry.space_group_name_H-M   'P 1'
#
loop_
_entity.id
_entity.type
_entity.pdbx_description
1 polymer ?
#
loop_
_entity_poly.entity_id
_entity_poly.type
_entity_poly.pdbx_seq_one_letter_code
_entity_poly.pdbx_strand_id
1 'polypeptide(L)' 'MTLDGALLSLLVCPEDRGPLLYVDDCLYNPRLHRKYRIEDDIPVLLVDEAVTVDDDEHRRLVSAAGQA' A
#
# COMPACT_ATOMS: atom_id res chain seq x y z
N MET A 1 -12.91 -2.00 -23.55
CA MET A 1 -13.23 -2.60 -22.24
C MET A 1 -12.69 -1.65 -21.20
N THR A 2 -13.59 -0.82 -20.66
CA THR A 2 -13.29 0.19 -19.65
C THR A 2 -13.14 -0.51 -18.31
N LEU A 3 -11.95 -0.47 -17.73
CA LEU A 3 -11.67 -1.08 -16.44
C LEU A 3 -12.55 -0.41 -15.37
N ASP A 4 -13.53 -1.15 -14.83
CA ASP A 4 -14.52 -0.68 -13.87
C ASP A 4 -13.88 -0.12 -12.59
N GLY A 5 -14.41 1.01 -12.09
CA GLY A 5 -13.97 1.63 -10.83
C GLY A 5 -14.12 0.75 -9.58
N ALA A 6 -14.85 -0.37 -9.69
CA ALA A 6 -14.90 -1.41 -8.66
C ALA A 6 -13.57 -2.19 -8.53
N LEU A 7 -12.75 -2.27 -9.59
CA LEU A 7 -11.47 -2.96 -9.58
C LEU A 7 -10.40 -2.17 -8.81
N LEU A 8 -10.45 -0.84 -8.86
CA LEU A 8 -9.58 0.07 -8.10
C LEU A 8 -9.92 0.11 -6.61
N SER A 9 -11.20 -0.09 -6.25
CA SER A 9 -11.65 -0.22 -4.86
C SER A 9 -11.23 -1.55 -4.19
N LEU A 10 -10.62 -2.45 -4.97
CA LEU A 10 -10.16 -3.77 -4.51
C LEU A 10 -8.66 -3.82 -4.21
N LEU A 11 -7.95 -2.68 -4.22
CA LEU A 11 -6.57 -2.57 -3.77
C LEU A 11 -6.51 -2.61 -2.24
N VAL A 12 -6.82 -3.79 -1.72
CA VAL A 12 -6.75 -4.13 -0.31
C VAL A 12 -5.49 -4.94 -0.04
N CYS A 13 -4.99 -4.87 1.19
CA CYS A 13 -3.88 -5.71 1.61
C CYS A 13 -4.22 -7.21 1.39
N PRO A 14 -3.35 -8.02 0.77
CA PRO A 14 -3.62 -9.44 0.53
C PRO A 14 -3.85 -10.24 1.82
N GLU A 15 -3.26 -9.81 2.94
CA GLU A 15 -3.37 -10.51 4.24
C GLU A 15 -4.55 -10.02 5.09
N ASP A 16 -4.70 -8.70 5.22
CA ASP A 16 -5.64 -8.10 6.17
C ASP A 16 -6.95 -7.65 5.48
N ARG A 17 -6.97 -7.59 4.14
CA ARG A 17 -8.07 -7.05 3.32
C ARG A 17 -8.48 -5.63 3.71
N GLY A 18 -7.63 -4.92 4.46
CA GLY A 18 -7.79 -3.53 4.81
C GLY A 18 -7.28 -2.57 3.73
N PRO A 19 -7.65 -1.28 3.83
CA PRO A 19 -7.19 -0.25 2.91
C PRO A 19 -5.68 -0.03 3.04
N LEU A 20 -5.02 0.15 1.89
CA LEU A 20 -3.61 0.53 1.80
C LEU A 20 -3.49 2.04 1.56
N LEU A 21 -2.49 2.65 2.18
CA LEU A 21 -2.15 4.07 1.97
C LEU A 21 -1.21 4.19 0.79
N TYR A 22 -1.54 5.01 -0.21
CA TYR A 22 -0.62 5.31 -1.30
C TYR A 22 0.34 6.42 -0.89
N VAL A 23 1.64 6.13 -0.83
CA VAL A 23 2.68 7.07 -0.42
C VAL A 23 3.92 6.83 -1.27
N ASP A 24 4.42 7.87 -1.92
CA ASP A 24 5.70 7.83 -2.65
C ASP A 24 5.77 6.67 -3.67
N ASP A 25 4.75 6.59 -4.52
CA ASP A 25 4.59 5.52 -5.53
C ASP A 25 4.65 4.09 -4.96
N CYS A 26 4.26 3.93 -3.70
CA CYS A 26 4.19 2.66 -3.01
C CYS A 26 2.89 2.54 -2.21
N LEU A 27 2.46 1.30 -1.95
CA LEU A 27 1.32 1.01 -1.10
C LEU A 27 1.80 0.64 0.30
N TYR A 28 1.41 1.40 1.30
CA TYR A 28 1.77 1.20 2.69
C TYR A 28 0.59 0.71 3.52
N ASN A 29 0.81 -0.37 4.27
CA ASN A 29 -0.13 -0.90 5.25
C ASN A 29 0.26 -0.43 6.66
N PRO A 30 -0.45 0.55 7.24
CA PRO A 30 -0.19 1.03 8.60
C PRO A 30 -0.61 0.05 9.69
N ARG A 31 -1.33 -1.03 9.38
CA ARG A 31 -1.78 -2.04 10.37
C ARG A 31 -0.74 -3.13 10.57
N LEU A 32 -0.11 -3.55 9.48
CA LEU A 32 0.95 -4.58 9.48
C LEU A 32 2.36 -3.98 9.42
N HIS A 33 2.47 -2.65 9.27
CA HIS A 33 3.70 -1.92 9.02
C HIS A 33 4.47 -2.50 7.82
N ARG A 34 3.76 -2.73 6.72
CA ARG A 34 4.31 -3.31 5.49
C ARG A 34 4.17 -2.38 4.32
N LYS A 35 5.22 -2.25 3.52
CA LYS A 35 5.26 -1.46 2.30
C LYS A 35 5.34 -2.39 1.10
N TYR A 36 4.49 -2.15 0.11
CA TYR A 36 4.45 -2.83 -1.16
C TYR A 36 4.89 -1.85 -2.24
N ARG A 37 5.80 -2.28 -3.11
CA ARG A 37 6.30 -1.49 -4.24
C ARG A 37 5.35 -1.56 -5.43
N ILE A 38 5.38 -0.53 -6.27
CA ILE A 38 4.70 -0.51 -7.56
C ILE A 38 5.76 -0.65 -8.64
N GLU A 39 5.63 -1.68 -9.48
CA GLU A 39 6.53 -1.92 -10.61
C GLU A 39 5.71 -1.87 -11.89
N ASP A 40 6.12 -1.05 -12.85
CA ASP A 40 5.42 -0.90 -14.14
C ASP A 40 3.94 -0.48 -13.99
N ASP A 41 3.64 0.42 -13.03
CA ASP A 41 2.27 0.82 -12.66
C ASP A 41 1.44 -0.33 -12.03
N ILE A 42 2.03 -1.51 -11.80
CA ILE A 42 1.39 -2.67 -11.20
C ILE A 42 1.82 -2.81 -9.73
N PRO A 43 0.88 -2.76 -8.78
CA PRO A 43 1.21 -2.94 -7.37
C PRO A 43 1.56 -4.40 -7.07
N VAL A 44 2.76 -4.61 -6.54
CA VAL A 44 3.26 -5.92 -6.14
C VAL A 44 2.71 -6.27 -4.76
N LEU A 45 1.47 -6.78 -4.72
CA LEU A 45 0.80 -7.25 -3.50
C LEU A 45 1.25 -8.67 -3.10
N LEU A 46 2.56 -8.92 -3.14
CA LEU A 46 3.15 -10.18 -2.69
C LEU A 46 3.70 -9.98 -1.28
N VAL A 47 3.33 -10.88 -0.36
CA VAL A 47 3.80 -10.84 1.03
C VAL A 47 5.32 -11.02 1.13
N ASP A 48 5.90 -11.80 0.21
CA ASP A 48 7.34 -12.05 0.14
C ASP A 48 8.14 -10.80 -0.29
N GLU A 49 7.52 -9.96 -1.12
CA GLU A 49 8.08 -8.69 -1.61
C GLU A 49 7.76 -7.51 -0.67
N ALA A 50 6.95 -7.75 0.37
CA ALA A 50 6.56 -6.73 1.31
C ALA A 50 7.74 -6.32 2.19
N VAL A 51 8.12 -5.05 2.13
CA VAL A 51 9.17 -4.48 2.98
C VAL A 51 8.58 -4.14 4.34
N THR A 52 9.17 -4.68 5.40
CA THR A 52 8.75 -4.35 6.77
C THR A 52 9.29 -2.97 7.13
N VAL A 53 8.43 -2.15 7.73
CA VAL A 53 8.72 -0.78 8.11
C VAL A 53 8.75 -0.70 9.63
N ASP A 54 9.77 -0.04 10.17
CA ASP A 54 9.92 0.16 11.61
C ASP A 54 9.02 1.32 12.11
N ASP A 55 8.86 1.47 13.43
CA ASP A 55 7.90 2.43 14.01
C ASP A 55 8.20 3.90 13.63
N ASP A 56 9.48 4.25 13.46
CA ASP A 56 9.89 5.59 13.05
C ASP A 56 9.45 5.91 11.61
N GLU A 57 9.75 5.00 10.68
CA GLU A 57 9.36 5.14 9.28
C GLU A 57 7.84 4.98 9.10
N HIS A 58 7.18 4.18 9.93
CA HIS A 58 5.71 4.12 9.99
C HIS A 58 5.12 5.50 10.27
N ARG A 59 5.59 6.20 11.31
CA ARG A 59 5.10 7.56 11.62
C ARG A 59 5.34 8.52 10.47
N ARG A 60 6.51 8.45 9.82
CA ARG A 60 6.84 9.27 8.65
C ARG A 60 5.86 9.01 7.50
N LEU A 61 5.64 7.76 7.14
CA LEU A 61 4.76 7.35 6.05
C LEU A 61 3.30 7.67 6.32
N VAL A 62 2.78 7.42 7.53
CA VAL A 62 1.40 7.78 7.90
C VAL A 62 1.20 9.29 7.89
N SER A 63 2.18 10.05 8.40
CA SER A 63 2.13 11.51 8.37
C SER A 63 2.23 12.08 6.94
N ALA A 64 2.93 11.40 6.03
CA ALA A 64 2.98 11.76 4.63
C ALA A 64 1.66 11.42 3.91
N ALA A 65 1.09 10.25 4.20
CA ALA A 65 -0.19 9.80 3.63
C ALA A 65 -1.38 10.68 4.00
N GLY A 66 -1.43 11.15 5.26
CA GLY A 66 -2.53 11.99 5.76
C GLY A 66 -2.52 13.44 5.27
N GLN A 67 -1.53 13.83 4.47
CA GLN A 67 -1.39 15.19 3.93
C GLN A 67 -1.68 15.31 2.42
N ALA A 68 -2.11 14.21 1.78
CA ALA A 68 -2.47 14.15 0.36
C ALA A 68 -3.98 14.27 0.11
#